data_AF-A0AAD6XJE0-F1
#
_entry.id   AF-A0AAD6XJE0-F1
#
_cell.length_a   1.000
_cell.length_b   1.000
_cell.length_c   1.000
_cell.angle_alpha   90.00
_cell.angle_beta   90.00
_cell.angle_gamma   90.00
#
_symmetry.space_group_name_H-M   'P 1'
#
loop_
_entity.id
_entity.type
_entity.pdbx_description
1 polymer ?
#
loop_
_entity_poly.entity_id
_entity_poly.type
_entity_poly.pdbx_seq_one_letter_code
_entity_poly.pdbx_strand_id
1 'polypeptide(L)'
;MSPPLTAIFGIPASSPTPGEAAEGTETNPVVLPGVRCEEFDDFLSYFFKSEFIPLPQLCAERKEKLGVNLLKLGCLWDIQEVKTYAKGILYSMVLPPARRLEIARAFAVHEWVEDCVKELIPLCGSFDTDTALQIGTITLNIMFSAKSALDRERLFVAHTAPKLTPTDALNYGDCRNHSNCERAIREGWWALVGKKVLHPTNPMSVDAVGAHLSKITFPGMSPKCQEEMVAKWTMNVFQAEGVVRSAVEGVVAYNKVMRAS
;
A
#
# COMPACT_ATOMS: atom_id res chain seq x y z
N MET A 1 -15.67 -28.53 7.62
CA MET A 1 -15.73 -28.46 6.14
C MET A 1 -16.40 -27.16 5.78
N SER A 2 -15.97 -26.47 4.72
CA SER A 2 -16.62 -25.22 4.34
C SER A 2 -18.00 -25.49 3.74
N PRO A 3 -19.00 -24.60 3.96
CA PRO A 3 -20.34 -24.79 3.42
C PRO A 3 -20.39 -25.07 1.91
N PRO A 4 -19.56 -24.41 1.05
CA PRO A 4 -19.51 -24.72 -0.37
C PRO A 4 -19.05 -26.15 -0.67
N LEU A 5 -18.01 -26.63 0.01
CA LEU A 5 -17.56 -28.02 -0.17
C LEU A 5 -18.59 -29.03 0.34
N THR A 6 -19.30 -28.73 1.43
CA THR A 6 -20.40 -29.59 1.90
C THR A 6 -21.58 -29.58 0.93
N ALA A 7 -21.83 -28.49 0.22
CA ALA A 7 -22.85 -28.45 -0.83
C ALA A 7 -22.41 -29.24 -2.09
N ILE A 8 -21.15 -29.10 -2.50
CA ILE A 8 -20.61 -29.75 -3.70
C ILE A 8 -20.40 -31.26 -3.48
N PHE A 9 -19.91 -31.65 -2.31
CA PHE A 9 -19.51 -33.03 -2.00
C PHE A 9 -20.40 -33.71 -0.94
N GLY A 10 -21.49 -33.06 -0.53
CA GLY A 10 -22.45 -33.63 0.41
C GLY A 10 -23.24 -34.76 -0.23
N ILE A 11 -23.26 -35.92 0.42
CA ILE A 11 -24.12 -37.04 0.04
C ILE A 11 -25.35 -37.04 0.95
N PRO A 12 -26.58 -37.16 0.40
CA PRO A 12 -26.89 -37.27 -1.02
C PRO A 12 -26.74 -35.92 -1.73
N ALA A 13 -26.19 -35.96 -2.96
CA ALA A 13 -26.24 -34.82 -3.87
C ALA A 13 -27.68 -34.31 -3.90
N SER A 14 -27.87 -32.99 -3.84
CA SER A 14 -29.19 -32.34 -3.81
C SER A 14 -30.13 -33.10 -4.76
N SER A 15 -31.24 -33.62 -4.23
CA SER A 15 -32.09 -34.56 -4.98
C SER A 15 -32.34 -34.03 -6.38
N PRO A 16 -31.94 -34.74 -7.45
CA PRO A 16 -31.98 -34.20 -8.79
C PRO A 16 -33.41 -33.77 -9.11
N THR A 17 -33.55 -32.60 -9.71
CA THR A 17 -34.79 -32.14 -10.30
C THR A 17 -35.31 -33.26 -11.23
N PRO A 18 -36.61 -33.58 -11.26
CA PRO A 18 -37.11 -34.67 -12.09
C PRO A 18 -36.69 -34.48 -13.56
N GLY A 19 -35.77 -35.30 -14.05
CA GLY A 19 -35.23 -35.25 -15.41
C GLY A 19 -33.72 -34.91 -15.53
N GLU A 20 -33.05 -34.48 -14.46
CA GLU A 20 -31.60 -34.23 -14.47
C GLU A 20 -30.82 -35.43 -13.92
N ALA A 21 -29.71 -35.78 -14.58
CA ALA A 21 -28.81 -36.82 -14.09
C ALA A 21 -28.07 -36.33 -12.84
N ALA A 22 -27.92 -37.19 -11.82
CA ALA A 22 -27.15 -36.86 -10.63
C ALA A 22 -25.67 -36.57 -10.99
N GLU A 23 -25.13 -35.46 -10.51
CA GLU A 23 -23.70 -35.16 -10.61
C GLU A 23 -22.89 -36.08 -9.68
N GLY A 24 -21.59 -36.27 -9.99
CA GLY A 24 -20.69 -37.12 -9.21
C GLY A 24 -20.71 -38.60 -9.60
N THR A 25 -21.14 -38.91 -10.82
CA THR A 25 -21.08 -40.27 -11.39
C THR A 25 -19.98 -40.37 -12.46
N GLU A 26 -19.64 -41.59 -12.89
CA GLU A 26 -18.67 -41.80 -13.98
C GLU A 26 -19.11 -41.14 -15.30
N THR A 27 -20.41 -41.13 -15.56
CA THR A 27 -21.00 -40.55 -16.79
C THR A 27 -21.38 -39.08 -16.64
N ASN A 28 -21.48 -38.57 -15.41
CA ASN A 28 -21.77 -37.17 -15.11
C ASN A 28 -20.91 -36.68 -13.93
N PRO A 29 -19.61 -36.38 -14.15
CA PRO A 29 -18.69 -35.98 -13.10
C PRO A 29 -19.01 -34.58 -12.57
N VAL A 30 -18.54 -34.28 -11.36
CA VAL A 30 -18.60 -32.91 -10.81
C VAL A 30 -17.66 -32.02 -11.63
N VAL A 31 -18.23 -30.97 -12.25
CA VAL A 31 -17.46 -29.98 -13.01
C VAL A 31 -17.23 -28.75 -12.14
N LEU A 32 -15.97 -28.35 -11.98
CA LEU A 32 -15.58 -27.16 -11.20
C LEU A 32 -15.25 -26.00 -12.14
N PRO A 33 -16.23 -25.14 -12.51
CA PRO A 33 -15.99 -24.05 -13.44
C PRO A 33 -14.97 -23.06 -12.89
N GLY A 34 -14.04 -22.62 -13.74
CA GLY A 34 -13.02 -21.62 -13.37
C GLY A 34 -11.85 -22.14 -12.51
N VAL A 35 -11.82 -23.45 -12.22
CA VAL A 35 -10.72 -24.11 -11.52
C VAL A 35 -9.89 -24.93 -12.51
N ARG A 36 -8.59 -24.65 -12.59
CA ARG A 36 -7.66 -25.44 -13.43
C ARG A 36 -7.23 -26.71 -12.68
N CYS A 37 -6.89 -27.77 -13.42
CA CYS A 37 -6.40 -29.03 -12.83
C CYS A 37 -5.25 -28.80 -11.85
N GLU A 38 -4.22 -28.05 -12.25
CA GLU A 38 -3.06 -27.77 -11.40
C GLU A 38 -3.42 -27.00 -10.11
N GLU A 39 -4.44 -26.13 -10.15
CA GLU A 39 -4.90 -25.40 -8.97
C GLU A 39 -5.57 -26.35 -7.99
N PHE A 40 -6.38 -27.28 -8.52
CA PHE A 40 -7.05 -28.29 -7.73
C PHE A 40 -6.07 -29.31 -7.17
N ASP A 41 -5.06 -29.74 -7.94
CA ASP A 41 -4.00 -30.63 -7.47
C ASP A 41 -3.24 -30.01 -6.29
N ASP A 42 -2.87 -28.72 -6.39
CA ASP A 42 -2.23 -27.96 -5.30
C ASP A 42 -3.11 -27.92 -4.05
N PHE A 43 -4.42 -27.81 -4.23
CA PHE A 43 -5.39 -27.82 -3.13
C PHE A 43 -5.58 -29.19 -2.49
N LEU A 44 -5.73 -30.25 -3.29
CA LEU A 44 -5.82 -31.62 -2.78
C LEU A 44 -4.55 -32.01 -2.02
N SER A 45 -3.40 -31.59 -2.54
CA SER A 45 -2.11 -31.78 -1.92
C SER A 45 -2.02 -31.18 -0.51
N TYR A 46 -2.56 -29.97 -0.34
CA TYR A 46 -2.70 -29.34 0.97
C TYR A 46 -3.61 -30.16 1.91
N PHE A 47 -4.77 -30.62 1.43
CA PHE A 47 -5.77 -31.34 2.23
C PHE A 47 -5.31 -32.72 2.69
N PHE A 48 -4.79 -33.51 1.76
CA PHE A 48 -4.37 -34.88 2.04
C PHE A 48 -3.01 -34.96 2.72
N LYS A 49 -2.33 -33.82 2.89
CA LYS A 49 -0.94 -33.75 3.37
C LYS A 49 -0.06 -34.77 2.64
N SER A 50 -0.40 -35.10 1.40
CA SER A 50 0.24 -36.20 0.67
C SER A 50 1.70 -35.85 0.51
N GLU A 51 2.61 -36.76 0.89
CA GLU A 51 4.08 -36.71 0.84
C GLU A 51 4.69 -35.52 0.06
N PHE A 52 4.49 -34.30 0.56
CA PHE A 52 4.83 -33.11 -0.20
C PHE A 52 6.29 -32.80 0.06
N ILE A 53 6.99 -32.45 -1.03
CA ILE A 53 8.28 -31.77 -1.00
C ILE A 53 8.16 -30.63 0.03
N PRO A 54 8.91 -30.67 1.14
CA PRO A 54 8.85 -29.64 2.17
C PRO A 54 8.93 -28.26 1.54
N LEU A 55 8.06 -27.31 1.95
CA LEU A 55 8.05 -25.94 1.45
C LEU A 55 9.47 -25.36 1.24
N PRO A 56 10.45 -25.53 2.17
CA PRO A 56 11.81 -25.03 1.96
C PRO A 56 12.46 -25.45 0.63
N GLN A 57 12.15 -26.64 0.12
CA GLN A 57 12.75 -27.25 -1.08
C GLN A 57 12.12 -26.78 -2.39
N LEU A 58 10.98 -26.08 -2.37
CA LEU A 58 10.38 -25.52 -3.57
C LEU A 58 11.12 -24.23 -4.02
N CYS A 59 11.30 -24.07 -5.33
CA CYS A 59 11.77 -22.81 -5.89
C CYS A 59 10.76 -21.67 -5.63
N ALA A 60 11.22 -20.42 -5.68
CA ALA A 60 10.37 -19.25 -5.40
C ALA A 60 9.11 -19.22 -6.28
N GLU A 61 9.26 -19.44 -7.58
CA GLU A 61 8.14 -19.45 -8.54
C GLU A 61 7.07 -20.50 -8.17
N ARG A 62 7.48 -21.71 -7.79
CA ARG A 62 6.53 -22.77 -7.40
C ARG A 62 5.84 -22.46 -6.06
N LYS A 63 6.54 -21.83 -5.11
CA LYS A 63 5.96 -21.35 -3.84
C LYS A 63 4.91 -20.28 -4.08
N GLU A 64 5.21 -19.29 -4.93
CA GLU A 64 4.24 -18.25 -5.26
C GLU A 64 3.02 -18.86 -5.94
N LYS A 65 3.22 -19.71 -6.95
CA LYS A 65 2.14 -20.40 -7.66
C LYS A 65 1.25 -21.19 -6.70
N LEU A 66 1.85 -21.97 -5.80
CA LEU A 66 1.13 -22.72 -4.77
C LEU A 66 0.33 -21.77 -3.85
N GLY A 67 0.96 -20.72 -3.34
CA GLY A 67 0.30 -19.73 -2.47
C GLY A 67 -0.87 -19.04 -3.16
N VAL A 68 -0.71 -18.62 -4.42
CA VAL A 68 -1.77 -17.99 -5.23
C VAL A 68 -2.91 -18.96 -5.52
N ASN A 69 -2.60 -20.21 -5.89
CA ASN A 69 -3.61 -21.24 -6.17
C ASN A 69 -4.45 -21.56 -4.92
N LEU A 70 -3.79 -21.77 -3.78
CA LEU A 70 -4.46 -22.00 -2.51
C LEU A 70 -5.29 -20.79 -2.08
N LEU A 71 -4.77 -19.58 -2.23
CA LEU A 71 -5.51 -18.37 -1.89
C LEU A 71 -6.75 -18.20 -2.77
N LYS A 72 -6.64 -18.47 -4.08
CA LYS A 72 -7.77 -18.46 -5.03
C LYS A 72 -8.87 -19.42 -4.58
N LEU A 73 -8.54 -20.68 -4.33
CA LEU A 73 -9.53 -21.70 -3.95
C LEU A 73 -10.06 -21.51 -2.53
N GLY A 74 -9.23 -21.05 -1.60
CA GLY A 74 -9.66 -20.66 -0.26
C GLY A 74 -10.62 -19.48 -0.27
N CYS A 75 -10.47 -18.53 -1.20
CA CYS A 75 -11.45 -17.48 -1.44
C CYS A 75 -12.73 -18.01 -2.11
N LEU A 76 -12.59 -18.83 -3.15
CA LEU A 76 -13.71 -19.37 -3.94
C LEU A 76 -14.66 -20.21 -3.08
N TRP A 77 -14.13 -21.04 -2.18
CA TRP A 77 -14.91 -21.96 -1.34
C TRP A 77 -14.99 -21.54 0.13
N ASP A 78 -14.62 -20.29 0.42
CA ASP A 78 -14.61 -19.68 1.75
C ASP A 78 -13.97 -20.56 2.85
N ILE A 79 -12.74 -21.02 2.60
CA ILE A 79 -11.99 -21.88 3.52
C ILE A 79 -10.91 -21.06 4.21
N GLN A 80 -11.20 -20.63 5.45
CA GLN A 80 -10.34 -19.70 6.19
C GLN A 80 -8.96 -20.29 6.52
N GLU A 81 -8.88 -21.59 6.76
CA GLU A 81 -7.64 -22.30 7.04
C GLU A 81 -6.71 -22.30 5.82
N VAL A 82 -7.26 -22.55 4.63
CA VAL A 82 -6.52 -22.51 3.36
C VAL A 82 -6.04 -21.09 3.07
N LYS A 83 -6.91 -20.09 3.26
CA LYS A 83 -6.55 -18.66 3.10
C LYS A 83 -5.41 -18.27 4.04
N THR A 84 -5.49 -18.67 5.30
CA THR A 84 -4.46 -18.37 6.31
C THR A 84 -3.12 -19.02 5.96
N TYR A 85 -3.15 -20.29 5.56
CA TYR A 85 -1.95 -21.02 5.14
C TYR A 85 -1.32 -20.41 3.88
N ALA A 86 -2.13 -20.10 2.87
CA ALA A 86 -1.68 -19.46 1.64
C ALA A 86 -1.04 -18.08 1.90
N LYS A 87 -1.66 -17.27 2.77
CA LYS A 87 -1.06 -16.01 3.22
C LYS A 87 0.29 -16.26 3.91
N GLY A 88 0.40 -17.27 4.76
CA GLY A 88 1.66 -17.64 5.41
C GLY A 88 2.77 -17.98 4.41
N ILE A 89 2.46 -18.74 3.35
CA ILE A 89 3.41 -19.02 2.26
C ILE A 89 3.85 -17.69 1.62
N LEU A 90 2.91 -16.88 1.17
CA LEU A 90 3.20 -15.64 0.43
C LEU A 90 3.92 -14.58 1.29
N TYR A 91 3.61 -14.49 2.60
CA TYR A 91 4.32 -13.63 3.54
C TYR A 91 5.76 -14.06 3.79
N SER A 92 6.06 -15.37 3.70
CA SER A 92 7.43 -15.87 3.82
C SER A 92 8.30 -15.53 2.60
N MET A 93 7.70 -15.00 1.54
CA MET A 93 8.37 -14.63 0.29
C MET A 93 8.64 -13.14 0.23
N VAL A 94 9.72 -12.78 -0.48
CA VAL A 94 10.01 -11.38 -0.84
C VAL A 94 9.36 -11.10 -2.19
N LEU A 95 8.08 -10.71 -2.17
CA LEU A 95 7.33 -10.35 -3.37
C LEU A 95 7.53 -8.86 -3.72
N PRO A 96 7.71 -8.50 -5.01
CA PRO A 96 7.68 -7.11 -5.43
C PRO A 96 6.36 -6.42 -5.01
N PRO A 97 6.37 -5.12 -4.64
CA PRO A 97 5.17 -4.44 -4.15
C PRO A 97 4.00 -4.43 -5.13
N ALA A 98 4.28 -4.32 -6.44
CA ALA A 98 3.26 -4.39 -7.49
C ALA A 98 2.58 -5.76 -7.54
N ARG A 99 3.36 -6.83 -7.51
CA ARG A 99 2.85 -8.21 -7.48
C ARG A 99 2.08 -8.51 -6.19
N ARG A 100 2.58 -8.05 -5.05
CA ARG A 100 1.87 -8.19 -3.76
C ARG A 100 0.54 -7.43 -3.77
N LEU A 101 0.50 -6.24 -4.37
CA LEU A 101 -0.72 -5.46 -4.54
C LEU A 101 -1.71 -6.16 -5.50
N GLU A 102 -1.23 -6.71 -6.61
CA GLU A 102 -2.05 -7.49 -7.55
C GLU A 102 -2.76 -8.64 -6.83
N ILE A 103 -2.01 -9.45 -6.08
CA ILE A 103 -2.55 -10.57 -5.29
C ILE A 103 -3.53 -10.05 -4.24
N ALA A 104 -3.19 -8.98 -3.52
CA ALA A 104 -4.05 -8.37 -2.50
C ALA A 104 -5.39 -7.91 -3.07
N ARG A 105 -5.39 -7.33 -4.27
CA ARG A 105 -6.59 -6.88 -4.99
C ARG A 105 -7.41 -8.06 -5.50
N ALA A 106 -6.75 -9.03 -6.14
CA ALA A 106 -7.39 -10.23 -6.68
C ALA A 106 -8.09 -11.06 -5.59
N PHE A 107 -7.50 -11.16 -4.40
CA PHE A 107 -7.96 -12.03 -3.32
C PHE A 107 -8.50 -11.30 -2.07
N ALA A 108 -8.67 -9.97 -2.12
CA ALA A 108 -9.11 -9.11 -1.00
C ALA A 108 -8.31 -9.29 0.29
N VAL A 109 -6.99 -9.34 0.16
CA VAL A 109 -6.08 -9.30 1.30
C VAL A 109 -5.83 -7.83 1.65
N HIS A 110 -6.84 -7.20 2.26
CA HIS A 110 -6.86 -5.75 2.50
C HIS A 110 -5.68 -5.27 3.36
N GLU A 111 -5.21 -6.12 4.28
CA GLU A 111 -4.08 -5.85 5.16
C GLU A 111 -2.76 -5.59 4.40
N TRP A 112 -2.64 -5.99 3.12
CA TRP A 112 -1.44 -5.76 2.32
C TRP A 112 -1.48 -4.45 1.54
N VAL A 113 -2.66 -3.88 1.34
CA VAL A 113 -2.84 -2.74 0.43
C VAL A 113 -2.07 -1.52 0.91
N GLU A 114 -2.12 -1.24 2.22
CA GLU A 114 -1.47 -0.06 2.81
C GLU A 114 0.04 -0.06 2.56
N ASP A 115 0.72 -1.14 2.91
CA ASP A 115 2.17 -1.26 2.74
C ASP A 115 2.58 -1.20 1.26
N CYS A 116 1.83 -1.88 0.38
CA CYS A 116 2.11 -1.82 -1.05
C CYS A 116 1.96 -0.40 -1.61
N VAL A 117 0.90 0.32 -1.25
CA VAL A 117 0.66 1.69 -1.74
C VAL A 117 1.75 2.64 -1.22
N LYS A 118 2.14 2.53 0.05
CA LYS A 118 3.26 3.30 0.63
C LYS A 118 4.58 3.08 -0.13
N GLU A 119 4.88 1.84 -0.50
CA GLU A 119 6.09 1.49 -1.24
C GLU A 119 6.03 1.91 -2.72
N LEU A 120 4.85 1.86 -3.35
CA LEU A 120 4.68 2.15 -4.78
C LEU A 120 4.54 3.64 -5.11
N ILE A 121 3.95 4.46 -4.24
CA ILE A 121 3.78 5.90 -4.50
C ILE A 121 5.10 6.60 -4.87
N PRO A 122 6.22 6.40 -4.14
CA PRO A 122 7.51 7.01 -4.50
C PRO A 122 8.04 6.58 -5.88
N LEU A 123 7.67 5.39 -6.34
CA LEU A 123 8.11 4.79 -7.62
C LEU A 123 7.19 5.16 -8.79
N CYS A 124 6.08 5.88 -8.54
CA CYS A 124 5.17 6.31 -9.60
C CYS A 124 5.91 7.17 -10.63
N GLY A 125 5.85 6.75 -11.89
CA GLY A 125 6.55 7.38 -13.02
C GLY A 125 7.77 6.60 -13.52
N SER A 126 8.20 5.55 -12.81
CA SER A 126 9.29 4.65 -13.24
C SER A 126 8.84 3.21 -13.47
N PHE A 127 7.53 2.96 -13.54
CA PHE A 127 7.01 1.62 -13.79
C PHE A 127 7.17 1.22 -15.26
N ASP A 128 7.61 -0.02 -15.48
CA ASP A 128 7.48 -0.66 -16.79
C ASP A 128 6.02 -1.08 -17.06
N THR A 129 5.77 -1.53 -18.29
CA THR A 129 4.43 -1.94 -18.74
C THR A 129 3.88 -3.10 -17.90
N ASP A 130 4.70 -4.08 -17.52
CA ASP A 130 4.26 -5.25 -16.76
C ASP A 130 3.83 -4.85 -15.34
N THR A 131 4.65 -4.05 -14.67
CA THR A 131 4.37 -3.48 -13.35
C THR A 131 3.09 -2.65 -13.37
N ALA A 132 2.89 -1.81 -14.40
CA ALA A 132 1.69 -1.01 -14.55
C ALA A 132 0.43 -1.89 -14.74
N LEU A 133 0.54 -3.00 -15.48
CA LEU A 133 -0.55 -3.97 -15.65
C LEU A 133 -0.90 -4.69 -14.34
N GLN A 134 0.11 -5.14 -13.58
CA GLN A 134 -0.09 -5.76 -12.26
C GLN A 134 -0.82 -4.82 -11.28
N ILE A 135 -0.42 -3.54 -11.25
CA ILE A 135 -1.05 -2.51 -10.42
C ILE A 135 -2.50 -2.24 -10.86
N GLY A 136 -2.77 -2.26 -12.17
CA GLY A 136 -4.05 -1.94 -12.77
C GLY A 136 -4.32 -0.43 -12.89
N THR A 137 -4.97 -0.03 -13.98
CA THR A 137 -5.10 1.38 -14.40
C THR A 137 -5.74 2.30 -13.35
N ILE A 138 -6.83 1.87 -12.71
CA ILE A 138 -7.55 2.69 -11.73
C ILE A 138 -6.70 2.89 -10.47
N THR A 139 -6.13 1.81 -9.92
CA THR A 139 -5.20 1.84 -8.79
C THR A 139 -4.00 2.74 -9.10
N LEU A 140 -3.45 2.62 -10.31
CA LEU A 140 -2.33 3.43 -10.78
C LEU A 140 -2.69 4.92 -10.81
N ASN A 141 -3.88 5.28 -11.28
CA ASN A 141 -4.36 6.67 -11.28
C ASN A 141 -4.49 7.24 -9.85
N ILE A 142 -5.03 6.45 -8.91
CA ILE A 142 -5.12 6.83 -7.49
C ILE A 142 -3.73 7.13 -6.93
N MET A 143 -2.75 6.25 -7.18
CA MET A 143 -1.38 6.45 -6.71
C MET A 143 -0.68 7.64 -7.39
N PHE A 144 -0.87 7.85 -8.70
CA PHE A 144 -0.34 9.03 -9.39
C PHE A 144 -0.92 10.34 -8.85
N SER A 145 -2.22 10.35 -8.52
CA SER A 145 -2.86 11.51 -7.90
C SER A 145 -2.26 11.80 -6.52
N ALA A 146 -2.04 10.76 -5.71
CA ALA A 146 -1.37 10.88 -4.42
C ALA A 146 0.07 11.39 -4.55
N LYS A 147 0.86 10.80 -5.46
CA LYS A 147 2.23 11.25 -5.77
C LYS A 147 2.28 12.71 -6.20
N SER A 148 1.37 13.11 -7.09
CA SER A 148 1.29 14.50 -7.57
C SER A 148 0.94 15.48 -6.45
N ALA A 149 0.05 15.09 -5.53
CA ALA A 149 -0.27 15.91 -4.36
C ALA A 149 0.93 16.05 -3.42
N LEU A 150 1.68 14.96 -3.17
CA LEU A 150 2.90 14.98 -2.36
C LEU A 150 4.01 15.83 -3.01
N ASP A 151 4.20 15.73 -4.32
CA ASP A 151 5.21 16.51 -5.04
C ASP A 151 4.87 18.00 -5.05
N ARG A 152 3.59 18.35 -5.24
CA ARG A 152 3.12 19.74 -5.14
C ARG A 152 3.40 20.31 -3.76
N GLU A 153 3.16 19.53 -2.71
CA GLU A 153 3.47 19.97 -1.35
C GLU A 153 4.97 20.18 -1.15
N ARG A 154 5.79 19.22 -1.58
CA ARG A 154 7.26 19.36 -1.50
C ARG A 154 7.76 20.61 -2.20
N LEU A 155 7.21 20.92 -3.38
CA LEU A 155 7.52 22.15 -4.10
C LEU A 155 7.09 23.39 -3.30
N PHE A 156 5.87 23.37 -2.75
CA PHE A 156 5.38 24.47 -1.92
C PHE A 156 6.30 24.70 -0.71
N VAL A 157 6.59 23.65 0.05
CA VAL A 157 7.49 23.66 1.22
C VAL A 157 8.89 24.15 0.83
N ALA A 158 9.43 23.70 -0.30
CA ALA A 158 10.78 24.05 -0.71
C ALA A 158 10.92 25.51 -1.17
N HIS A 159 9.88 26.08 -1.79
CA HIS A 159 9.90 27.43 -2.34
C HIS A 159 9.25 28.49 -1.44
N THR A 160 8.47 28.08 -0.44
CA THR A 160 7.72 29.00 0.42
C THR A 160 8.26 28.95 1.83
N ALA A 161 9.15 29.90 2.13
CA ALA A 161 9.60 30.12 3.50
C ALA A 161 8.40 30.47 4.41
N PRO A 162 8.34 29.92 5.63
CA PRO A 162 7.30 30.26 6.59
C PRO A 162 7.41 31.75 6.95
N LYS A 163 6.25 32.41 7.04
CA LYS A 163 6.19 33.79 7.53
C LYS A 163 6.19 33.80 9.05
N LEU A 164 7.04 34.65 9.64
CA LEU A 164 6.89 35.04 11.03
C LEU A 164 5.73 36.05 11.12
N THR A 165 4.76 35.88 12.02
CA THR A 165 3.54 36.72 12.04
C THR A 165 3.67 37.87 13.02
N PRO A 166 3.24 39.12 12.78
CA PRO A 166 3.52 40.24 13.70
C PRO A 166 3.04 40.11 15.15
N THR A 167 1.99 39.32 15.42
CA THR A 167 1.50 38.99 16.78
C THR A 167 2.56 38.34 17.67
N ASP A 168 3.56 37.76 17.03
CA ASP A 168 4.75 37.18 17.61
C ASP A 168 5.69 38.26 18.18
N ALA A 169 5.86 39.37 17.47
CA ALA A 169 6.83 40.42 17.79
C ALA A 169 6.56 41.15 19.12
N LEU A 170 5.30 41.19 19.58
CA LEU A 170 4.93 41.83 20.86
C LEU A 170 5.26 40.96 22.08
N ASN A 171 5.45 39.65 21.92
CA ASN A 171 5.86 38.72 22.99
C ASN A 171 7.36 38.33 22.90
N TYR A 172 8.09 38.88 21.93
CA TYR A 172 9.50 38.55 21.69
C TYR A 172 10.45 39.53 22.36
N GLY A 173 10.40 39.58 23.69
CA GLY A 173 11.26 40.44 24.52
C GLY A 173 12.75 40.45 24.17
N ASP A 174 13.25 39.47 23.40
CA ASP A 174 14.65 39.36 22.97
C ASP A 174 14.90 39.54 21.46
N CYS A 175 13.88 39.60 20.59
CA CYS A 175 14.09 39.81 19.16
C CYS A 175 14.16 41.31 18.83
N ARG A 176 15.38 41.86 18.78
CA ARG A 176 15.61 43.29 18.50
C ARG A 176 15.37 43.70 17.05
N ASN A 177 15.31 42.75 16.11
CA ASN A 177 15.14 43.05 14.69
C ASN A 177 14.43 41.92 13.94
N HIS A 178 13.10 41.91 14.03
CA HIS A 178 12.25 40.89 13.41
C HIS A 178 12.36 40.88 11.87
N SER A 179 12.47 42.05 11.24
CA SER A 179 12.68 42.18 9.79
C SER A 179 13.97 41.49 9.31
N ASN A 180 15.04 41.54 10.11
CA ASN A 180 16.26 40.81 9.80
C ASN A 180 16.08 39.30 9.90
N CYS A 181 15.32 38.81 10.89
CA CYS A 181 15.02 37.38 11.02
C CYS A 181 14.19 36.86 9.83
N GLU A 182 13.16 37.61 9.44
CA GLU A 182 12.33 37.25 8.28
C GLU A 182 13.14 37.23 6.97
N ARG A 183 14.04 38.21 6.80
CA ARG A 183 14.97 38.23 5.66
C ARG A 183 15.94 37.04 5.70
N ALA A 184 16.52 36.74 6.86
CA ALA A 184 17.45 35.62 7.04
C ALA A 184 16.80 34.27 6.69
N ILE A 185 15.55 34.03 7.12
CA ILE A 185 14.81 32.82 6.72
C ILE A 185 14.65 32.82 5.21
N ARG A 186 14.10 33.89 4.61
CA ARG A 186 13.79 33.94 3.18
C ARG A 186 15.01 33.68 2.30
N GLU A 187 16.15 34.28 2.64
CA GLU A 187 17.41 34.12 1.91
C GLU A 187 18.03 32.74 2.15
N GLY A 188 17.96 32.21 3.38
CA GLY A 188 18.54 30.91 3.76
C GLY A 188 17.66 29.70 3.41
N TRP A 189 16.36 29.88 3.21
CA TRP A 189 15.38 28.78 3.15
C TRP A 189 15.68 27.80 2.03
N TRP A 190 15.88 28.31 0.81
CA TRP A 190 16.20 27.46 -0.33
C TRP A 190 17.48 26.65 -0.11
N ALA A 191 18.53 27.30 0.39
CA ALA A 191 19.84 26.69 0.58
C ALA A 191 19.84 25.62 1.68
N LEU A 192 19.13 25.88 2.79
CA LEU A 192 19.18 25.04 3.99
C LEU A 192 18.06 23.99 4.05
N VAL A 193 16.91 24.26 3.43
CA VAL A 193 15.71 23.42 3.48
C VAL A 193 15.29 22.99 2.07
N GLY A 194 15.02 23.93 1.18
CA GLY A 194 14.42 23.65 -0.14
C GLY A 194 15.19 22.62 -0.97
N LYS A 195 16.52 22.76 -1.05
CA LYS A 195 17.39 21.78 -1.74
C LYS A 195 17.34 20.38 -1.14
N LYS A 196 17.14 20.24 0.17
CA LYS A 196 17.05 18.93 0.83
C LYS A 196 15.68 18.29 0.59
N VAL A 197 14.61 19.08 0.63
CA VAL A 197 13.24 18.62 0.35
C VAL A 197 13.10 18.12 -1.09
N LEU A 198 13.72 18.82 -2.04
CA LEU A 198 13.69 18.47 -3.47
C LEU A 198 14.93 17.67 -3.93
N HIS A 199 15.65 17.02 -3.04
CA HIS A 199 16.82 16.25 -3.43
C HIS A 199 16.41 15.11 -4.39
N PRO A 200 17.06 14.94 -5.55
CA PRO A 200 16.58 14.05 -6.61
C PRO A 200 16.59 12.57 -6.23
N THR A 201 17.52 12.15 -5.37
CA THR A 201 17.69 10.73 -4.98
C THR A 201 17.36 10.44 -3.52
N ASN A 202 17.23 11.48 -2.70
CA ASN A 202 17.02 11.33 -1.25
C ASN A 202 16.24 12.53 -0.70
N PRO A 203 15.03 12.78 -1.21
CA PRO A 203 14.23 13.93 -0.79
C PRO A 203 13.87 13.79 0.69
N MET A 204 14.07 14.87 1.45
CA MET A 204 13.59 14.96 2.82
C MET A 204 12.05 14.93 2.83
N SER A 205 11.45 14.09 3.69
CA SER A 205 10.00 14.11 3.89
C SER A 205 9.56 15.44 4.49
N VAL A 206 8.34 15.88 4.15
CA VAL A 206 7.77 17.13 4.69
C VAL A 206 7.66 17.07 6.22
N ASP A 207 7.34 15.90 6.77
CA ASP A 207 7.28 15.65 8.21
C ASP A 207 8.65 15.79 8.90
N ALA A 208 9.74 15.48 8.20
CA ALA A 208 11.10 15.60 8.73
C ALA A 208 11.62 17.05 8.72
N VAL A 209 10.94 17.99 8.05
CA VAL A 209 11.39 19.39 7.97
C VAL A 209 11.45 20.03 9.35
N GLY A 210 10.45 19.81 10.22
CA GLY A 210 10.46 20.36 11.58
C GLY A 210 11.68 19.95 12.39
N ALA A 211 12.00 18.66 12.41
CA ALA A 211 13.19 18.14 13.10
C ALA A 211 14.51 18.61 12.48
N HIS A 212 14.54 18.87 11.16
CA HIS A 212 15.69 19.46 10.49
C HIS A 212 15.86 20.94 10.83
N LEU A 213 14.76 21.71 10.88
CA LEU A 213 14.76 23.13 11.28
C LEU A 213 15.30 23.34 12.70
N SER A 214 15.08 22.40 13.63
CA SER A 214 15.64 22.43 14.98
C SER A 214 17.16 22.25 15.03
N LYS A 215 17.79 21.73 13.96
CA LYS A 215 19.23 21.39 13.94
C LYS A 215 20.09 22.39 13.17
N ILE A 216 19.49 23.17 12.28
CA ILE A 216 20.21 24.18 11.49
C ILE A 216 20.19 25.53 12.22
N THR A 217 20.96 26.49 11.73
CA THR A 217 20.88 27.89 12.18
C THR A 217 20.77 28.77 10.95
N PHE A 218 19.92 29.79 11.00
CA PHE A 218 19.80 30.80 9.94
C PHE A 218 20.70 31.99 10.30
N PRO A 219 21.75 32.30 9.51
CA PRO A 219 22.60 33.44 9.79
C PRO A 219 21.80 34.75 9.86
N GLY A 220 21.88 35.46 10.98
CA GLY A 220 21.11 36.70 11.20
C GLY A 220 19.72 36.51 11.81
N MET A 221 19.34 35.27 12.15
CA MET A 221 18.11 34.96 12.87
C MET A 221 18.38 34.77 14.37
N SER A 222 17.48 35.27 15.23
CA SER A 222 17.57 35.02 16.67
C SER A 222 17.10 33.61 17.04
N PRO A 223 17.65 32.97 18.09
CA PRO A 223 17.21 31.64 18.53
C PRO A 223 15.71 31.57 18.84
N LYS A 224 15.17 32.60 19.51
CA LYS A 224 13.75 32.67 19.88
C LYS A 224 12.83 32.60 18.65
N CYS A 225 13.08 33.44 17.64
CA CYS A 225 12.30 33.39 16.40
C CYS A 225 12.42 32.04 15.69
N GLN A 226 13.54 31.33 15.85
CA GLN A 226 13.74 30.03 15.23
C GLN A 226 12.91 28.96 15.93
N GLU A 227 12.90 28.95 17.27
CA GLU A 227 12.05 28.05 18.06
C GLU A 227 10.56 28.23 17.69
N GLU A 228 10.11 29.46 17.53
CA GLU A 228 8.71 29.76 17.17
C GLU A 228 8.38 29.39 15.73
N MET A 229 9.31 29.62 14.80
CA MET A 229 9.16 29.13 13.43
C MET A 229 9.01 27.60 13.41
N VAL A 230 9.85 26.88 14.17
CA VAL A 230 9.77 25.41 14.30
C VAL A 230 8.43 24.99 14.91
N ALA A 231 7.98 25.67 15.98
CA ALA A 231 6.70 25.38 16.61
C ALA A 231 5.53 25.57 15.64
N LYS A 232 5.51 26.68 14.90
CA LYS A 232 4.48 26.98 13.89
C LYS A 232 4.50 26.04 12.72
N TRP A 233 5.69 25.65 12.27
CA TRP A 233 5.84 24.63 11.24
C TRP A 233 5.13 23.37 11.70
N THR A 234 5.51 22.86 12.88
CA THR A 234 4.99 21.61 13.45
C THR A 234 3.47 21.60 13.59
N MET A 235 2.84 22.75 13.87
CA MET A 235 1.38 22.87 13.97
C MET A 235 0.64 22.93 12.63
N ASN A 236 1.29 23.40 11.56
CA ASN A 236 0.67 23.63 10.25
C ASN A 236 1.23 22.69 9.17
N VAL A 237 1.97 21.64 9.55
CA VAL A 237 2.55 20.72 8.57
C VAL A 237 1.43 20.04 7.79
N PHE A 238 1.53 20.10 6.47
CA PHE A 238 0.75 19.27 5.59
C PHE A 238 0.86 17.80 6.00
N GLN A 239 -0.30 17.15 6.17
CA GLN A 239 -0.35 15.76 6.59
C GLN A 239 -0.10 14.85 5.39
N ALA A 240 1.17 14.59 5.08
CA ALA A 240 1.56 13.66 4.01
C ALA A 240 0.94 12.27 4.23
N GLU A 241 0.84 11.84 5.48
CA GLU A 241 0.11 10.64 5.88
C GLU A 241 -1.36 10.66 5.47
N GLY A 242 -2.01 11.83 5.50
CA GLY A 242 -3.40 11.99 5.09
C GLY A 242 -3.61 11.71 3.60
N VAL A 243 -2.67 12.14 2.74
CA VAL A 243 -2.73 11.86 1.30
C VAL A 243 -2.51 10.38 1.02
N VAL A 244 -1.51 9.76 1.66
CA VAL A 244 -1.25 8.33 1.49
C VAL A 244 -2.43 7.51 2.01
N ARG A 245 -2.99 7.85 3.17
CA ARG A 245 -4.18 7.20 3.73
C ARG A 245 -5.37 7.31 2.79
N SER A 246 -5.64 8.49 2.23
CA SER A 246 -6.70 8.67 1.25
C SER A 246 -6.50 7.81 -0.01
N ALA A 247 -5.25 7.65 -0.45
CA ALA A 247 -4.93 6.75 -1.57
C ALA A 247 -5.21 5.29 -1.22
N VAL A 248 -4.81 4.83 -0.04
CA VAL A 248 -5.08 3.47 0.46
C VAL A 248 -6.58 3.21 0.54
N GLU A 249 -7.33 4.13 1.14
CA GLU A 249 -8.80 4.06 1.24
C GLU A 249 -9.44 4.01 -0.16
N GLY A 250 -8.96 4.81 -1.11
CA GLY A 250 -9.42 4.79 -2.49
C GLY A 250 -9.20 3.45 -3.17
N VAL A 251 -8.02 2.83 -3.00
CA VAL A 251 -7.72 1.50 -3.55
C VAL A 251 -8.59 0.43 -2.89
N VAL A 252 -8.73 0.45 -1.58
CA VAL A 252 -9.57 -0.50 -0.84
C VAL A 252 -11.04 -0.37 -1.26
N ALA A 253 -11.56 0.85 -1.41
CA ALA A 253 -12.92 1.10 -1.87
C ALA A 253 -13.15 0.57 -3.29
N TYR A 254 -12.22 0.84 -4.21
CA TYR A 254 -12.28 0.32 -5.57
C TYR A 254 -12.30 -1.22 -5.61
N ASN A 255 -11.45 -1.88 -4.83
CA ASN A 255 -11.42 -3.35 -4.76
C ASN A 255 -12.74 -3.95 -4.28
N LYS A 256 -13.44 -3.28 -3.36
CA LYS A 256 -14.77 -3.71 -2.89
C LYS A 256 -15.82 -3.63 -4.00
N VAL A 257 -15.78 -2.57 -4.82
CA VAL A 257 -16.71 -2.39 -5.96
C VAL A 257 -16.48 -3.45 -7.03
N MET A 258 -15.22 -3.70 -7.41
CA MET A 258 -14.87 -4.68 -8.45
C MET A 258 -15.27 -6.11 -8.11
N ARG A 259 -15.48 -6.43 -6.83
CA ARG A 259 -15.91 -7.75 -6.38
C ARG A 259 -17.42 -7.90 -6.24
N ALA A 260 -18.14 -6.78 -6.17
CA ALA A 260 -19.59 -6.78 -6.13
C ALA A 260 -20.22 -6.84 -7.53
N SER A 261 -19.42 -6.63 -8.58
CA SER A 261 -19.80 -6.70 -10.00
C SER A 261 -19.53 -8.09 -10.56
#